data_AF-A0A161W227-F1
#
_entry.id   AF-A0A161W227-F1
#
_cell.length_a   1.000
_cell.length_b   1.000
_cell.length_c   1.000
_cell.angle_alpha   90.00
_cell.angle_beta   90.00
_cell.angle_gamma   90.00
#
_symmetry.space_group_name_H-M   'P 1'
#
loop_
_entity.id
_entity.type
_entity.pdbx_description
1 polymer ?
#
loop_
_entity_poly.entity_id
_entity_poly.type
_entity_poly.pdbx_seq_one_letter_code
_entity_poly.pdbx_strand_id
1 'polypeptide(L)'
;MVRVGQRWHALRAILNIRFGPGAATLPPNVTRIHMEFARRAEDGHFGPKKFWRDMLPRLKYYNPAIPMIVNRKSNNEGAAVMSVYFSATDAPVDPSTLPQPPSSAIDNSKAQPPLEGVERVVKIDMKGKHSQEILDRFLAETKAEAILPGPEDETEMKAVEELKIKGEKDRQRNLKIREEEKREKAMLARARAEASS
;
A
#
# COMPACT_ATOMS: atom_id res chain seq x y z
N MET A 1 -26.19 -12.35 -8.32
CA MET A 1 -25.55 -11.30 -9.14
C MET A 1 -25.45 -10.04 -8.29
N VAL A 2 -24.24 -9.48 -8.11
CA VAL A 2 -24.02 -8.28 -7.28
C VAL A 2 -24.49 -7.04 -8.05
N ARG A 3 -25.12 -6.07 -7.36
CA ARG A 3 -25.68 -4.87 -7.99
C ARG A 3 -24.58 -3.94 -8.50
N VAL A 4 -24.83 -3.25 -9.61
CA VAL A 4 -23.87 -2.29 -10.22
C VAL A 4 -23.45 -1.20 -9.23
N GLY A 5 -24.41 -0.64 -8.47
CA GLY A 5 -24.11 0.39 -7.45
C GLY A 5 -23.16 -0.11 -6.35
N GLN A 6 -23.27 -1.36 -5.93
CA GLN A 6 -22.36 -1.94 -4.93
C GLN A 6 -20.93 -2.04 -5.48
N ARG A 7 -20.78 -2.43 -6.75
CA ARG A 7 -19.48 -2.48 -7.44
C ARG A 7 -18.88 -1.08 -7.61
N TRP A 8 -19.71 -0.09 -7.94
CA TRP A 8 -19.29 1.30 -8.07
C TRP A 8 -18.74 1.88 -6.77
N HIS A 9 -19.43 1.67 -5.63
CA HIS A 9 -18.93 2.13 -4.33
C HIS A 9 -17.62 1.46 -3.93
N ALA A 10 -17.47 0.16 -4.22
CA ALA A 10 -16.22 -0.56 -3.99
C ALA A 10 -15.07 -0.01 -4.84
N LEU A 11 -15.33 0.31 -6.12
CA LEU A 11 -14.35 0.93 -7.00
C LEU A 11 -13.94 2.33 -6.51
N ARG A 12 -14.90 3.19 -6.15
CA ARG A 12 -14.63 4.54 -5.63
C ARG A 12 -13.75 4.51 -4.38
N ALA A 13 -13.91 3.51 -3.52
CA ALA A 13 -13.04 3.37 -2.34
C ALA A 13 -11.56 3.10 -2.69
N ILE A 14 -11.27 2.53 -3.88
CA ILE A 14 -9.92 2.23 -4.38
C ILE A 14 -9.32 3.42 -5.15
N LEU A 15 -10.14 4.41 -5.56
CA LEU A 15 -9.65 5.63 -6.23
C LEU A 15 -8.78 6.51 -5.33
N ASN A 16 -8.67 6.18 -4.04
CA ASN A 16 -7.70 6.78 -3.11
C ASN A 16 -6.22 6.55 -3.48
N ILE A 17 -5.96 5.84 -4.58
CA ILE A 17 -4.64 5.75 -5.22
C ILE A 17 -4.27 7.07 -5.92
N ARG A 18 -5.25 7.86 -6.34
CA ARG A 18 -5.03 9.15 -7.02
C ARG A 18 -4.53 10.24 -6.08
N PHE A 19 -4.79 10.14 -4.78
CA PHE A 19 -4.54 11.23 -3.85
C PHE A 19 -4.03 10.75 -2.50
N GLY A 20 -3.43 11.68 -1.75
CA GLY A 20 -2.92 11.46 -0.40
C GLY A 20 -1.42 11.17 -0.34
N PRO A 21 -0.90 10.83 0.85
CA PRO A 21 0.53 10.63 1.06
C PRO A 21 1.11 9.58 0.11
N GLY A 22 2.11 9.95 -0.70
CA GLY A 22 2.72 9.08 -1.72
C GLY A 22 2.21 9.31 -3.14
N ALA A 23 1.21 10.17 -3.37
CA ALA A 23 0.92 10.68 -4.70
C ALA A 23 1.98 11.75 -5.05
N ALA A 24 2.95 11.40 -5.90
CA ALA A 24 4.01 12.30 -6.32
C ALA A 24 4.48 11.98 -7.74
N THR A 25 4.97 12.98 -8.46
CA THR A 25 5.67 12.82 -9.74
C THR A 25 7.17 12.72 -9.50
N LEU A 26 7.75 11.56 -9.83
CA LEU A 26 9.19 11.37 -9.82
C LEU A 26 9.87 12.14 -10.98
N PRO A 27 11.07 12.70 -10.76
CA PRO A 27 11.85 13.31 -11.83
C PRO A 27 12.34 12.26 -12.84
N PRO A 28 12.62 12.67 -14.09
CA PRO A 28 12.92 11.75 -15.18
C PRO A 28 14.27 11.04 -15.06
N ASN A 29 15.14 11.49 -14.14
CA ASN A 29 16.41 10.83 -13.85
C ASN A 29 16.26 9.59 -12.97
N VAL A 30 15.07 9.31 -12.40
CA VAL A 30 14.81 8.08 -11.65
C VAL A 30 14.56 6.94 -12.62
N THR A 31 15.42 5.91 -12.59
CA THR A 31 15.33 4.77 -13.51
C THR A 31 14.47 3.66 -12.95
N ARG A 32 14.66 3.29 -11.67
CA ARG A 32 13.94 2.19 -11.02
C ARG A 32 13.94 2.31 -9.51
N ILE A 33 12.98 1.67 -8.86
CA ILE A 33 12.88 1.57 -7.41
C ILE A 33 12.84 0.09 -7.03
N HIS A 34 13.68 -0.28 -6.07
CA HIS A 34 13.70 -1.64 -5.52
C HIS A 34 13.52 -1.58 -4.01
N MET A 35 12.65 -2.42 -3.47
CA MET A 35 12.33 -2.42 -2.06
C MET A 35 12.43 -3.82 -1.46
N GLU A 36 13.22 -3.95 -0.39
CA GLU A 36 13.44 -5.19 0.33
C GLU A 36 12.97 -5.08 1.78
N PHE A 37 12.13 -6.01 2.22
CA PHE A 37 11.71 -6.12 3.63
C PHE A 37 11.16 -7.51 3.95
N ALA A 38 10.98 -7.83 5.23
CA ALA A 38 10.45 -9.12 5.66
C ALA A 38 8.93 -9.22 5.48
N ARG A 39 8.41 -10.44 5.33
CA ARG A 39 6.97 -10.67 5.19
C ARG A 39 6.19 -10.36 6.47
N ARG A 40 6.77 -10.69 7.62
CA ARG A 40 6.21 -10.39 8.94
C ARG A 40 6.54 -8.95 9.31
N ALA A 41 5.75 -8.38 10.22
CA ALA A 41 5.88 -6.98 10.62
C ALA A 41 6.71 -6.78 11.90
N GLU A 42 7.20 -7.88 12.48
CA GLU A 42 8.08 -7.88 13.66
C GLU A 42 9.43 -7.23 13.30
N ASP A 43 10.29 -6.98 14.29
CA ASP A 43 11.65 -6.44 14.12
C ASP A 43 11.75 -5.15 13.29
N GLY A 44 10.72 -4.29 13.37
CA GLY A 44 10.71 -3.00 12.69
C GLY A 44 10.33 -3.03 11.22
N HIS A 45 9.71 -4.11 10.72
CA HIS A 45 9.27 -4.25 9.32
C HIS A 45 7.85 -3.70 9.05
N PHE A 46 7.16 -3.15 10.06
CA PHE A 46 5.82 -2.60 9.90
C PHE A 46 5.77 -1.38 8.96
N GLY A 47 6.71 -0.44 9.10
CA GLY A 47 6.81 0.76 8.25
C GLY A 47 6.93 0.46 6.76
N PRO A 48 7.94 -0.33 6.32
CA PRO A 48 8.08 -0.77 4.93
C PRO A 48 6.81 -1.42 4.36
N LYS A 49 6.15 -2.27 5.16
CA LYS A 49 4.92 -2.94 4.77
C LYS A 49 3.76 -1.98 4.58
N LYS A 50 3.68 -0.92 5.39
CA LYS A 50 2.69 0.16 5.24
C LYS A 50 3.00 1.04 4.04
N PHE A 51 4.26 1.43 3.87
CA PHE A 51 4.73 2.16 2.69
C PHE A 51 4.37 1.42 1.39
N TRP A 52 4.64 0.11 1.32
CA TRP A 52 4.27 -0.75 0.20
C TRP A 52 2.78 -0.76 -0.14
N ARG A 53 1.93 -0.80 0.88
CA ARG A 53 0.48 -0.97 0.70
C ARG A 53 -0.22 0.34 0.39
N ASP A 54 0.22 1.42 1.02
CA ASP A 54 -0.52 2.67 1.05
C ASP A 54 0.12 3.76 0.17
N MET A 55 1.46 3.78 0.02
CA MET A 55 2.19 4.86 -0.67
C MET A 55 2.72 4.42 -2.04
N LEU A 56 3.33 3.24 -2.14
CA LEU A 56 3.92 2.74 -3.40
C LEU A 56 2.90 2.63 -4.56
N PRO A 57 1.64 2.21 -4.36
CA PRO A 57 0.65 2.17 -5.44
C PRO A 57 0.31 3.56 -5.97
N ARG A 58 0.33 4.58 -5.11
CA ARG A 58 0.08 5.99 -5.49
C ARG A 58 1.21 6.52 -6.35
N LEU A 59 2.47 6.25 -5.94
CA LEU A 59 3.64 6.57 -6.76
C LEU A 59 3.54 5.91 -8.13
N LYS A 60 3.17 4.62 -8.19
CA LYS A 60 3.07 3.87 -9.45
C LYS A 60 1.97 4.41 -10.38
N TYR A 61 0.89 4.96 -9.84
CA TYR A 61 -0.19 5.55 -10.61
C TYR A 61 0.28 6.75 -11.44
N TYR A 62 1.09 7.63 -10.84
CA TYR A 62 1.64 8.81 -11.52
C TYR A 62 2.93 8.51 -12.29
N ASN A 63 3.64 7.44 -11.95
CA ASN A 63 4.87 7.03 -12.61
C ASN A 63 4.77 5.61 -13.18
N PRO A 64 3.91 5.37 -14.20
CA PRO A 64 3.69 4.03 -14.74
C PRO A 64 4.93 3.47 -15.45
N ALA A 65 5.78 4.33 -16.02
CA ALA A 65 7.00 3.91 -16.73
C ALA A 65 8.08 3.36 -15.79
N ILE A 66 8.15 3.84 -14.55
CA ILE A 66 9.22 3.48 -13.61
C ILE A 66 8.91 2.11 -12.98
N PRO A 67 9.77 1.09 -13.16
CA PRO A 67 9.62 -0.20 -12.51
C PRO A 67 9.82 -0.05 -11.00
N MET A 68 8.84 -0.53 -10.23
CA MET A 68 8.86 -0.57 -8.77
C MET A 68 8.81 -2.02 -8.33
N ILE A 69 9.96 -2.55 -7.93
CA ILE A 69 10.15 -3.98 -7.64
C ILE A 69 10.13 -4.19 -6.13
N VAL A 70 9.40 -5.22 -5.71
CA VAL A 70 9.30 -5.59 -4.30
C VAL A 70 9.84 -6.99 -4.09
N ASN A 71 10.82 -7.12 -3.21
CA ASN A 71 11.38 -8.39 -2.79
C ASN A 71 11.10 -8.62 -1.31
N ARG A 72 10.23 -9.59 -1.01
CA ARG A 72 9.87 -9.94 0.37
C ARG A 72 10.63 -11.18 0.82
N LYS A 73 11.15 -11.12 2.03
CA LYS A 73 11.95 -12.19 2.67
C LYS A 73 11.11 -12.94 3.70
N SER A 74 11.41 -14.22 3.90
CA SER A 74 10.82 -15.02 4.97
C SER A 74 11.44 -14.72 6.34
N ASN A 75 12.75 -14.43 6.36
CA ASN A 75 13.48 -14.05 7.57
C ASN A 75 13.26 -12.57 7.93
N ASN A 76 13.04 -12.30 9.22
CA ASN A 76 12.87 -10.96 9.78
C ASN A 76 14.20 -10.31 10.19
N GLU A 77 15.25 -11.09 10.42
CA GLU A 77 16.55 -10.61 10.92
C GLU A 77 17.33 -9.76 9.90
N GLY A 78 16.79 -9.57 8.70
CA GLY A 78 17.39 -8.76 7.64
C GLY A 78 17.17 -7.25 7.79
N ALA A 79 17.95 -6.49 7.01
CA ALA A 79 17.73 -5.07 6.79
C ALA A 79 16.48 -4.84 5.91
N ALA A 80 15.75 -3.76 6.20
CA ALA A 80 14.65 -3.28 5.38
C ALA A 80 15.12 -2.04 4.61
N VAL A 81 15.43 -2.19 3.33
CA VAL A 81 16.11 -1.15 2.54
C VAL A 81 15.34 -0.90 1.25
N MET A 82 15.17 0.38 0.93
CA MET A 82 14.70 0.83 -0.37
C MET A 82 15.89 1.39 -1.16
N SER A 83 16.12 0.86 -2.35
CA SER A 83 17.16 1.30 -3.27
C SER A 83 16.50 2.05 -4.42
N VAL A 84 16.83 3.33 -4.55
CA VAL A 84 16.38 4.19 -5.64
C VAL A 84 17.55 4.36 -6.59
N TYR A 85 17.31 4.06 -7.86
CA TYR A 85 18.33 4.14 -8.89
C TYR A 85 18.06 5.39 -9.72
N PHE A 86 19.14 6.11 -9.99
CA PHE A 86 19.15 7.32 -10.79
C PHE A 86 20.10 7.14 -11.97
N SER A 87 19.84 7.86 -13.06
CA SER A 87 20.80 8.03 -14.14
C SER A 87 22.08 8.68 -13.60
N ALA A 88 23.23 8.13 -13.96
CA ALA A 88 24.54 8.64 -13.56
C ALA A 88 24.83 10.02 -14.16
N THR A 89 24.26 10.33 -15.33
CA THR A 89 24.39 11.60 -16.04
C THR A 89 23.24 12.57 -15.74
N ASP A 90 22.31 12.19 -14.85
CA ASP A 90 21.02 12.84 -14.60
C ASP A 90 20.15 13.07 -15.87
N ALA A 91 20.55 12.49 -17.01
CA ALA A 91 19.74 12.49 -18.22
C ALA A 91 18.63 11.44 -18.14
N PRO A 92 17.46 11.66 -18.77
CA PRO A 92 16.41 10.67 -18.84
C PRO A 92 16.89 9.37 -19.51
N VAL A 93 16.69 8.24 -18.84
CA VAL A 93 16.97 6.90 -19.38
C VAL A 93 15.67 6.13 -19.38
N ASP A 94 15.36 5.46 -20.48
CA ASP A 94 14.16 4.63 -20.58
C ASP A 94 14.32 3.36 -19.71
N PRO A 95 13.52 3.19 -18.64
CA PRO A 95 13.64 2.04 -17.75
C PRO A 95 13.38 0.70 -18.43
N SER A 96 12.64 0.68 -19.55
CA SER A 96 12.31 -0.55 -20.27
C SER A 96 13.53 -1.21 -20.93
N THR A 97 14.60 -0.42 -21.14
CA THR A 97 15.85 -0.89 -21.75
C THR A 97 16.80 -1.53 -20.74
N LEU A 98 16.54 -1.38 -19.44
CA LEU A 98 17.42 -1.84 -18.37
C LEU A 98 17.01 -3.24 -17.89
N PRO A 99 17.95 -4.14 -17.58
CA PRO A 99 17.62 -5.46 -17.03
C PRO A 99 16.98 -5.31 -15.65
N GLN A 100 15.76 -5.81 -15.48
CA GLN A 100 15.02 -5.76 -14.22
C GLN A 100 14.59 -7.14 -13.73
N PRO A 101 14.81 -7.49 -12.46
CA PRO A 101 14.25 -8.71 -11.90
C PRO A 101 12.73 -8.54 -11.68
N PRO A 102 11.93 -9.62 -11.77
CA PRO A 102 10.53 -9.58 -11.36
C PRO A 102 10.40 -9.37 -9.84
N SER A 103 9.22 -9.04 -9.33
CA SER A 103 8.99 -9.03 -7.87
C SER A 103 8.96 -10.45 -7.29
N SER A 104 9.37 -10.63 -6.02
CA SER A 104 9.37 -11.94 -5.35
C SER A 104 8.81 -11.88 -3.94
N ALA A 105 8.15 -12.98 -3.54
CA ALA A 105 7.65 -13.20 -2.18
C ALA A 105 8.53 -14.17 -1.35
N ILE A 106 9.59 -14.69 -1.96
CA ILE A 106 10.46 -15.74 -1.43
C ILE A 106 11.95 -15.37 -1.55
N ASP A 107 12.25 -14.07 -1.58
CA ASP A 107 13.61 -13.53 -1.60
C ASP A 107 14.45 -13.80 -2.87
N ASN A 108 13.82 -14.14 -3.99
CA ASN A 108 14.51 -14.43 -5.27
C ASN A 108 14.87 -13.19 -6.10
N SER A 109 14.45 -11.99 -5.68
CA SER A 109 14.56 -10.78 -6.48
C SER A 109 15.44 -9.75 -5.80
N LYS A 110 16.68 -10.13 -5.51
CA LYS A 110 17.64 -9.27 -4.80
C LYS A 110 17.90 -7.96 -5.56
N ALA A 111 18.16 -6.89 -4.80
CA ALA A 111 18.58 -5.62 -5.38
C ALA A 111 19.86 -5.81 -6.21
N GLN A 112 19.79 -5.53 -7.50
CA GLN A 112 20.94 -5.64 -8.39
C GLN A 112 21.89 -4.46 -8.18
N PRO A 113 23.21 -4.61 -8.38
CA PRO A 113 24.11 -3.47 -8.41
C PRO A 113 23.66 -2.47 -9.49
N PRO A 114 23.95 -1.16 -9.32
CA PRO A 114 23.74 -0.18 -10.37
C PRO A 114 24.60 -0.57 -11.59
N LEU A 115 24.08 -0.32 -12.79
CA LEU A 115 24.84 -0.55 -14.01
C LEU A 115 25.98 0.47 -14.10
N GLU A 116 27.22 0.00 -14.22
CA GLU A 116 28.41 0.87 -14.24
C GLU A 116 28.33 1.94 -15.34
N GLY A 117 28.58 3.20 -14.97
CA GLY A 117 28.54 4.34 -15.89
C GLY A 117 27.14 4.79 -16.32
N VAL A 118 26.08 4.04 -16.01
CA VAL A 118 24.70 4.35 -16.40
C VAL A 118 23.82 4.70 -15.20
N GLU A 119 23.94 3.96 -14.10
CA GLU A 119 23.14 4.17 -12.90
C GLU A 119 23.99 4.52 -11.68
N ARG A 120 23.41 5.30 -10.76
CA ARG A 120 23.85 5.44 -9.37
C ARG A 120 22.70 5.02 -8.46
N VAL A 121 23.02 4.46 -7.29
CA VAL A 121 22.01 3.98 -6.34
C VAL A 121 22.06 4.77 -5.03
N VAL A 122 20.89 5.17 -4.53
CA VAL A 122 20.70 5.75 -3.19
C VAL A 122 19.92 4.73 -2.37
N LYS A 123 20.47 4.37 -1.21
CA LYS A 123 19.87 3.42 -0.28
C LYS A 123 19.23 4.16 0.88
N ILE A 124 17.96 3.89 1.12
CA ILE A 124 17.16 4.42 2.23
C ILE A 124 16.88 3.27 3.18
N ASP A 125 17.38 3.38 4.42
CA ASP A 125 17.03 2.45 5.49
C ASP A 125 15.62 2.74 6.00
N MET A 126 14.83 1.68 6.14
CA MET A 126 13.43 1.75 6.53
C MET A 126 13.15 0.96 7.82
N LYS A 127 14.14 0.26 8.37
CA LYS A 127 13.93 -0.60 9.53
C LYS A 127 13.60 0.24 10.76
N GLY A 128 12.49 -0.08 11.43
CA GLY A 128 12.01 0.65 12.61
C GLY A 128 11.46 2.05 12.31
N LYS A 129 11.34 2.42 11.03
CA LYS A 129 10.83 3.74 10.61
C LYS A 129 9.33 3.71 10.39
N HIS A 130 8.65 4.83 10.62
CA HIS A 130 7.24 4.96 10.26
C HIS A 130 7.09 5.17 8.75
N SER A 131 5.96 4.77 8.15
CA SER A 131 5.75 4.91 6.69
C SER A 131 5.84 6.38 6.23
N GLN A 132 5.38 7.32 7.04
CA GLN A 132 5.48 8.75 6.74
C GLN A 132 6.93 9.22 6.73
N GLU A 133 7.75 8.79 7.69
CA GLU A 133 9.18 9.15 7.74
C GLU A 133 9.94 8.57 6.53
N ILE A 134 9.59 7.35 6.10
CA ILE A 134 10.13 6.73 4.88
C ILE A 134 9.75 7.58 3.66
N LEU A 135 8.51 8.05 3.57
CA LEU A 135 8.04 8.91 2.49
C LEU A 135 8.76 10.25 2.48
N ASP A 136 8.86 10.92 3.62
CA ASP A 136 9.51 12.23 3.72
C ASP A 136 10.98 12.12 3.30
N ARG A 137 11.68 11.06 3.74
CA ARG A 137 13.05 10.79 3.28
C ARG A 137 13.11 10.50 1.79
N PHE A 138 12.17 9.71 1.26
CA PHE A 138 12.12 9.40 -0.16
C PHE A 138 11.90 10.64 -1.03
N LEU A 139 10.96 11.51 -0.64
CA LEU A 139 10.69 12.77 -1.34
C LEU A 139 11.89 13.71 -1.28
N ALA A 140 12.57 13.79 -0.13
CA ALA A 140 13.77 14.61 0.02
C ALA A 140 14.93 14.14 -0.87
N GLU A 141 15.14 12.83 -0.98
CA GLU A 141 16.22 12.25 -1.80
C GLU A 141 15.91 12.31 -3.31
N THR A 142 14.65 12.05 -3.68
CA THR A 142 14.23 12.04 -5.09
C THR A 142 13.90 13.43 -5.61
N LYS A 143 13.65 14.42 -4.75
CA LYS A 143 13.09 15.73 -5.12
C LYS A 143 11.79 15.62 -5.93
N ALA A 144 10.98 14.60 -5.61
CA ALA A 144 9.70 14.38 -6.26
C ALA A 144 8.68 15.44 -5.83
N GLU A 145 7.80 15.83 -6.76
CA GLU A 145 6.77 16.82 -6.49
C GLU A 145 5.49 16.13 -6.01
N ALA A 146 5.01 16.51 -4.82
CA ALA A 146 3.79 15.96 -4.26
C ALA A 146 2.56 16.51 -5.00
N ILE A 147 1.59 15.62 -5.26
CA ILE A 147 0.37 15.97 -5.98
C ILE A 147 -0.73 16.24 -4.99
N LEU A 148 -1.29 17.44 -5.06
CA LEU A 148 -2.43 17.85 -4.24
C LEU A 148 -3.74 17.37 -4.87
N PRO A 149 -4.73 16.95 -4.05
CA PRO A 149 -6.04 16.56 -4.55
C PRO A 149 -6.74 17.74 -5.23
N GLY A 150 -7.42 17.48 -6.34
CA GLY A 150 -8.30 18.46 -6.97
C GLY A 150 -9.65 18.58 -6.25
N PRO A 151 -10.50 19.56 -6.60
CA PRO A 151 -11.81 19.75 -5.97
C PRO A 151 -12.74 18.55 -6.17
N GLU A 152 -12.70 17.90 -7.33
CA GLU A 152 -13.49 16.68 -7.57
C GLU A 152 -13.06 15.54 -6.66
N ASP A 153 -11.75 15.33 -6.52
CA ASP A 153 -11.19 14.28 -5.66
C ASP A 153 -11.58 14.50 -4.19
N GLU A 154 -11.61 15.76 -3.72
CA GLU A 154 -12.10 16.09 -2.38
C GLU A 154 -13.57 15.74 -2.17
N THR A 155 -14.43 15.97 -3.16
CA THR A 155 -15.84 15.57 -3.06
C THR A 155 -15.99 14.06 -3.02
N GLU A 156 -15.18 13.32 -3.79
CA GLU A 156 -15.21 11.87 -3.78
C GLU A 156 -14.71 11.29 -2.45
N MET A 157 -13.65 11.88 -1.86
CA MET A 157 -13.17 11.52 -0.53
C MET A 157 -14.27 11.65 0.52
N LYS A 158 -14.92 12.82 0.57
CA LYS A 158 -16.02 13.09 1.52
C LYS A 158 -17.16 12.09 1.33
N ALA A 159 -17.59 11.84 0.09
CA ALA A 159 -18.66 10.89 -0.20
C ALA A 159 -18.32 9.45 0.23
N VAL A 160 -17.05 9.02 0.05
CA VAL A 160 -16.59 7.70 0.50
C VAL A 160 -16.55 7.62 2.03
N GLU A 161 -16.11 8.68 2.72
CA GLU A 161 -16.08 8.74 4.18
C GLU A 161 -17.47 8.70 4.78
N GLU A 162 -18.41 9.49 4.26
CA GLU A 162 -19.82 9.47 4.67
C GLU A 162 -20.45 8.07 4.51
N LEU A 163 -20.19 7.41 3.39
CA LEU A 163 -20.65 6.05 3.14
C LEU A 163 -20.06 5.05 4.15
N LYS A 164 -18.78 5.18 4.51
CA LYS A 164 -18.14 4.35 5.54
C LYS A 164 -18.77 4.57 6.92
N ILE A 165 -18.99 5.83 7.31
CA ILE A 165 -19.62 6.18 8.59
C ILE A 165 -21.02 5.57 8.68
N LYS A 166 -21.82 5.71 7.61
CA LYS A 166 -23.15 5.09 7.54
C LYS A 166 -23.06 3.57 7.63
N GLY A 167 -22.15 2.96 6.87
CA GLY A 167 -21.93 1.51 6.88
C GLY A 167 -21.56 0.95 8.25
N GLU A 168 -20.74 1.67 9.03
CA GLU A 168 -20.37 1.25 10.38
C GLU A 168 -21.56 1.32 11.35
N LYS A 169 -22.38 2.37 11.26
CA LYS A 169 -23.63 2.48 12.05
C LYS A 169 -24.59 1.31 11.75
N ASP A 170 -24.80 1.02 10.47
CA ASP A 170 -25.67 -0.08 10.04
C ASP A 170 -25.10 -1.44 10.47
N ARG A 171 -23.78 -1.63 10.40
CA ARG A 171 -23.10 -2.83 10.87
C ARG A 171 -23.32 -3.06 12.37
N GLN A 172 -23.18 -2.03 13.18
CA GLN A 172 -23.40 -2.11 14.63
C GLN A 172 -24.86 -2.44 14.97
N ARG A 173 -25.82 -1.82 14.27
CA ARG A 173 -27.25 -2.13 14.44
C ARG A 173 -27.55 -3.60 14.12
N ASN A 174 -27.07 -4.09 12.97
CA ASN A 174 -27.30 -5.47 12.55
C ASN A 174 -26.60 -6.49 13.46
N LEU A 175 -25.45 -6.13 14.05
CA LEU A 175 -24.77 -6.96 15.03
C LEU A 175 -25.63 -7.15 16.29
N LYS A 176 -26.24 -6.08 16.82
CA LYS A 176 -27.15 -6.16 17.98
C LYS A 176 -28.35 -7.06 17.72
N ILE A 177 -29.02 -6.88 16.58
CA ILE A 177 -30.18 -7.70 16.18
C ILE A 177 -29.80 -9.18 16.14
N ARG A 178 -28.66 -9.51 15.50
CA ARG A 178 -28.19 -10.91 15.42
C ARG A 178 -27.81 -11.50 16.77
N GLU A 179 -27.28 -10.68 17.68
CA GLU A 179 -26.97 -11.12 19.04
C GLU A 179 -28.25 -11.40 19.85
N GLU A 180 -29.27 -10.56 19.73
CA GLU A 180 -30.58 -10.74 20.34
C GLU A 180 -31.26 -12.01 19.82
N GLU A 181 -31.36 -12.19 18.50
CA GLU A 181 -31.91 -13.40 17.87
C GLU A 181 -31.17 -14.67 18.34
N LYS A 182 -29.83 -14.59 18.45
CA LYS A 182 -29.02 -15.72 18.93
C LYS A 182 -29.29 -16.01 20.40
N ARG A 183 -29.47 -14.99 21.25
CA ARG A 183 -29.81 -15.14 22.67
C ARG A 183 -31.20 -15.74 22.86
N GLU A 184 -32.19 -15.23 22.14
CA GLU A 184 -33.56 -15.76 22.17
C GLU A 184 -33.60 -17.22 21.72
N LYS A 185 -32.94 -17.55 20.60
CA LYS A 185 -32.85 -18.93 20.12
C LYS A 185 -32.17 -19.85 21.13
N ALA A 186 -31.12 -19.39 21.81
CA ALA A 186 -30.44 -20.16 22.85
C ALA A 186 -31.32 -20.36 24.09
N MET A 187 -32.09 -19.35 24.51
CA MET A 187 -33.03 -19.45 25.62
C MET A 187 -34.15 -20.46 25.31
N LEU A 188 -34.77 -20.36 24.13
CA LEU A 188 -35.81 -21.29 23.70
C LEU A 188 -35.28 -22.73 23.57
N ALA A 189 -34.05 -22.91 23.11
CA ALA A 189 -33.43 -24.23 23.03
C ALA A 189 -33.21 -24.86 24.42
N ARG A 190 -32.78 -24.07 25.42
CA ARG A 190 -32.64 -24.53 26.81
C ARG A 190 -33.99 -24.91 27.41
N ALA A 191 -35.00 -24.06 27.27
CA ALA A 191 -36.34 -24.33 27.76
C ALA A 191 -36.96 -25.60 27.14
N ARG A 192 -36.72 -25.83 25.83
CA ARG A 192 -37.14 -27.07 25.17
C ARG A 192 -36.40 -28.30 25.69
N ALA A 193 -35.10 -28.19 25.94
CA ALA A 193 -34.30 -29.29 26.48
C ALA A 193 -34.75 -29.69 27.89
N GLU A 194 -35.01 -28.71 28.76
CA GLU A 194 -35.54 -28.92 30.12
C GLU A 194 -36.95 -29.53 30.11
N ALA A 195 -37.82 -29.15 29.18
CA ALA A 195 -39.15 -29.74 29.05
C ALA A 195 -39.15 -31.17 28.49
N SER A 196 -38.03 -31.61 27.91
CA SER A 196 -37.86 -32.95 27.31
C SER A 196 -37.03 -33.92 28.17
N SER A 197 -36.52 -33.46 29.33
CA SER A 197 -35.85 -34.30 30.34
C SER A 197 -36.79 -34.64 31.47
#